data_AF-A0A392W9B2-F1
#
_entry.id   AF-A0A392W9B2-F1
#
_cell.length_a   1.000
_cell.length_b   1.000
_cell.length_c   1.000
_cell.angle_alpha   90.00
_cell.angle_beta   90.00
_cell.angle_gamma   90.00
#
_symmetry.space_group_name_H-M   'P 1'
#
loop_
_entity.id
_entity.type
_entity.pdbx_description
1 polymer ?
#
loop_
_entity_poly.entity_id
_entity_poly.type
_entity_poly.pdbx_seq_one_letter_code
_entity_poly.pdbx_strand_id
1 'polypeptide(L)' 'DERTRKVVEFIELKQGDMSVSEYAGKFEELCRFAPHYNTVEAEGDKCVKFENGLRPDIKQLIGFNEI' A
#
# COMPACT_ATOMS: atom_id res chain seq x y z
N ASP A 1 14.77 -7.51 15.14
CA ASP A 1 14.30 -8.45 14.12
C ASP A 1 14.00 -7.66 12.83
N GLU A 2 14.61 -8.04 11.71
CA GLU A 2 14.46 -7.30 10.45
C GLU A 2 13.06 -7.43 9.85
N ARG A 3 12.39 -8.58 10.06
CA ARG A 3 11.03 -8.81 9.58
C ARG A 3 10.05 -7.91 10.30
N THR A 4 10.14 -7.81 11.63
CA THR A 4 9.28 -6.89 12.41
C THR A 4 9.42 -5.44 11.93
N ARG A 5 10.66 -4.99 11.64
CA ARG A 5 10.90 -3.64 11.12
C ARG A 5 10.23 -3.41 9.77
N LYS A 6 10.35 -4.37 8.84
CA LYS A 6 9.71 -4.31 7.51
C LYS A 6 8.18 -4.32 7.59
N VAL A 7 7.59 -5.05 8.54
CA VAL A 7 6.14 -5.02 8.79
C VAL A 7 5.67 -3.66 9.29
N VAL A 8 6.40 -3.06 10.23
CA VAL A 8 6.09 -1.69 10.72
C VAL A 8 6.20 -0.68 9.57
N GLU A 9 7.25 -0.80 8.75
CA GLU A 9 7.41 0.06 7.57
C GLU A 9 6.26 -0.10 6.57
N PHE A 10 5.75 -1.32 6.37
CA PHE A 10 4.58 -1.57 5.53
C PHE A 10 3.30 -0.92 6.09
N ILE A 11 3.10 -1.00 7.40
CA ILE A 11 1.91 -0.45 8.06
C ILE A 11 1.88 1.07 7.90
N GLU A 12 3.02 1.73 8.11
CA GLU A 12 3.17 3.19 8.03
C GLU A 12 3.44 3.71 6.60
N LEU A 13 3.53 2.83 5.61
CA LEU A 13 3.85 3.21 4.24
C LEU A 13 2.80 4.16 3.67
N LYS A 14 3.26 5.33 3.22
CA LYS A 14 2.49 6.33 2.47
C LYS A 14 3.30 6.72 1.25
N GLN A 15 2.63 7.16 0.19
CA GLN A 15 3.28 7.62 -1.02
C GLN A 15 4.23 8.78 -0.76
N GLY A 16 3.82 9.75 0.07
CA GLY A 16 4.64 10.95 0.34
C GLY A 16 5.05 11.62 -0.97
N ASP A 17 6.33 11.93 -1.12
CA ASP A 17 6.89 12.55 -2.33
C ASP A 17 7.23 11.55 -3.45
N MET A 18 7.06 10.25 -3.22
CA MET A 18 7.36 9.23 -4.24
C MET A 18 6.39 9.31 -5.42
N SER A 19 6.87 8.92 -6.60
CA SER A 19 5.98 8.60 -7.71
C SER A 19 5.07 7.41 -7.36
N VAL A 20 3.94 7.27 -8.06
CA VAL A 20 3.01 6.15 -7.84
C VAL A 20 3.70 4.81 -8.11
N SER A 21 4.57 4.75 -9.11
CA SER A 21 5.34 3.55 -9.46
C SER A 21 6.35 3.17 -8.37
N GLU A 22 7.06 4.14 -7.80
CA GLU A 22 7.99 3.90 -6.69
C GLU A 22 7.23 3.43 -5.44
N TYR A 23 6.11 4.07 -5.12
CA TYR A 23 5.25 3.64 -4.02
C TYR A 23 4.70 2.22 -4.24
N ALA A 24 4.25 1.89 -5.44
CA ALA A 24 3.80 0.54 -5.79
C ALA A 24 4.90 -0.51 -5.63
N GLY A 25 6.10 -0.26 -6.17
CA GLY A 25 7.23 -1.16 -6.00
C GLY A 25 7.59 -1.39 -4.53
N LYS A 26 7.59 -0.32 -3.72
CA LYS A 26 7.87 -0.40 -2.29
C LYS A 26 6.77 -1.14 -1.52
N PHE A 27 5.51 -0.92 -1.90
CA PHE A 27 4.37 -1.63 -1.33
C PHE A 27 4.46 -3.13 -1.60
N GLU A 28 4.77 -3.54 -2.84
CA GLU A 28 4.95 -4.95 -3.20
C GLU A 28 6.15 -5.60 -2.50
N GLU A 29 7.28 -4.90 -2.39
CA GLU A 29 8.45 -5.38 -1.64
C GLU A 29 8.08 -5.67 -0.18
N LEU A 30 7.45 -4.68 0.48
CA LEU A 30 7.12 -4.75 1.90
C LEU A 30 5.98 -5.74 2.18
N CYS A 31 5.03 -5.91 1.26
CA CYS A 31 3.94 -6.87 1.38
C CYS A 31 4.45 -8.31 1.51
N ARG A 32 5.61 -8.65 0.92
CA ARG A 32 6.23 -9.99 1.06
C ARG A 32 6.60 -10.32 2.51
N PHE A 33 6.83 -9.31 3.34
CA PHE A 33 7.16 -9.45 4.75
C PHE A 33 5.94 -9.51 5.67
N ALA A 34 4.73 -9.29 5.13
CA ALA A 34 3.47 -9.33 5.87
C ALA A 34 2.58 -10.48 5.35
N PRO A 35 2.79 -11.74 5.80
CA PRO A 35 2.05 -12.90 5.33
C PRO A 35 0.54 -12.76 5.45
N HIS A 36 0.09 -11.97 6.44
CA HIS A 36 -1.30 -11.66 6.71
C HIS A 36 -2.00 -10.92 5.55
N TYR A 37 -1.24 -10.21 4.70
CA TYR A 37 -1.73 -9.48 3.53
C TYR A 37 -1.46 -10.20 2.18
N ASN A 38 -0.88 -11.41 2.21
CA ASN A 38 -0.60 -12.21 1.02
C ASN A 38 -1.59 -13.36 0.83
N THR A 39 -2.70 -13.38 1.56
CA THR A 39 -3.79 -14.34 1.34
C THR A 39 -4.77 -13.79 0.32
N VAL A 40 -5.45 -14.67 -0.41
CA VAL A 40 -6.48 -14.30 -1.40
C VAL A 40 -7.62 -13.53 -0.73
N GLU A 41 -7.95 -13.89 0.50
CA GLU A 41 -8.98 -13.22 1.31
C GLU A 41 -8.58 -11.79 1.70
N ALA A 42 -7.27 -11.51 1.84
CA ALA A 42 -6.75 -10.19 2.19
C ALA A 42 -6.45 -9.31 0.96
N GLU A 43 -6.72 -9.78 -0.26
CA GLU A 43 -6.45 -9.02 -1.49
C GLU A 43 -7.27 -7.73 -1.54
N GLY A 44 -8.55 -7.78 -1.11
CA GLY A 44 -9.39 -6.59 -0.97
C GLY A 44 -8.82 -5.58 0.03
N ASP A 45 -8.41 -6.04 1.21
CA ASP A 45 -7.79 -5.21 2.25
C ASP A 45 -6.46 -4.60 1.78
N LYS A 46 -5.72 -5.33 0.94
CA LYS A 46 -4.47 -4.89 0.34
C LYS A 46 -4.71 -3.75 -0.66
N CYS A 47 -5.73 -3.83 -1.51
CA CYS A 47 -6.12 -2.73 -2.40
C CYS A 47 -6.55 -1.49 -1.60
N VAL A 48 -7.43 -1.67 -0.61
CA VAL A 48 -7.87 -0.56 0.25
C VAL A 48 -6.69 0.09 0.99
N LYS A 49 -5.73 -0.70 1.47
CA LYS A 49 -4.52 -0.15 2.10
C LYS A 49 -3.64 0.61 1.10
N PHE A 50 -3.45 0.06 -0.10
CA PHE A 50 -2.67 0.71 -1.15
C PHE A 50 -3.25 2.07 -1.50
N GLU A 51 -4.55 2.11 -1.82
CA GLU A 51 -5.29 3.34 -2.11
C GLU A 51 -5.20 4.31 -0.94
N ASN A 52 -5.35 3.83 0.29
CA ASN A 52 -5.29 4.68 1.48
C ASN A 52 -3.93 5.34 1.72
N GLY A 53 -2.83 4.74 1.26
CA GLY A 53 -1.51 5.34 1.34
C GLY A 53 -1.18 6.29 0.17
N LEU A 54 -2.01 6.35 -0.88
CA LEU A 54 -1.82 7.31 -1.97
C LEU A 54 -2.05 8.75 -1.49
N ARG A 55 -1.42 9.70 -2.19
CA ARG A 55 -1.63 11.12 -1.93
C ARG A 55 -3.08 11.54 -2.25
N PRO A 56 -3.62 12.56 -1.57
CA PRO A 56 -5.00 13.00 -1.74
C PRO A 56 -5.38 13.42 -3.17
N ASP A 57 -4.44 14.02 -3.90
CA ASP A 57 -4.61 14.43 -5.31
C ASP A 57 -4.90 13.24 -6.22
N ILE A 58 -4.21 12.12 -6.01
CA ILE A 58 -4.40 10.88 -6.76
C ILE A 58 -5.66 10.14 -6.29
N LYS A 59 -5.89 10.10 -4.96
CA LYS A 59 -7.12 9.50 -4.40
C LYS A 59 -8.38 10.13 -4.97
N GLN A 60 -8.39 11.46 -5.12
CA GLN A 60 -9.51 12.16 -5.72
C GLN A 60 -9.75 11.69 -7.16
N LEU A 61 -8.71 11.56 -7.97
CA LEU A 61 -8.83 11.06 -9.35
C LEU A 61 -9.38 9.62 -9.44
N ILE A 62 -9.01 8.76 -8.49
CA ILE A 62 -9.52 7.38 -8.43
C ILE A 62 -10.98 7.36 -7.97
N GLY A 63 -11.32 8.11 -6.92
CA GLY A 63 -12.69 8.22 -6.40
C GLY A 63 -13.68 8.91 -7.35
N PHE A 64 -13.19 9.68 -8.33
CA PHE A 64 -14.03 10.23 -9.41
C PHE A 64 -14.54 9.15 -10.39
N ASN A 65 -13.97 7.94 -10.42
CA ASN A 65 -14.44 6.83 -11.28
C ASN A 65 -15.57 5.99 -10.66
N GLU A 66 -16.05 6.32 -9.44
CA GLU A 66 -17.23 5.69 -8.82
C GLU A 66 -18.55 6.48 -9.06
N ILE A 67 -18.61 7.36 -10.07
CA ILE A 67 -19.84 8.09 -10.49
C ILE A 67 -20.28 7.64 -11.88
#